data_AF-W4L1N9-F1
#
_entry.id   AF-W4L1N9-F1
#
_cell.length_a   1.000
_cell.length_b   1.000
_cell.length_c   1.000
_cell.angle_alpha   90.00
_cell.angle_beta   90.00
_cell.angle_gamma   90.00
#
_symmetry.space_group_name_H-M   'P 1'
#
loop_
_entity.id
_entity.type
_entity.pdbx_description
1 polymer ?
#
loop_
_entity_poly.entity_id
_entity_poly.type
_entity_poly.pdbx_seq_one_letter_code
_entity_poly.pdbx_strand_id
1 'polypeptide(L)'
;MYAMYQATQYVSQANIEGDLVECGVWKGGSSMIGALTLLQQSDTSRKLYLYDTYAGMPPPEERDTELGIPMFQMGMEALVSFLGSSYGDIFYASLEEVRTNMHSTGYPPDNFVFVEGKVEDTIPGIIPDKISLLRLDSDWYQSTYHELEHLYPRLSNGGVLIIDDYGAFKGSKDAVDQYFREQNITL
;
A
#
# COMPACT_ATOMS: atom_id res chain seq x y z
N MET A 1 -10.77 -4.14 1.13
CA MET A 1 -10.83 -5.18 0.06
C MET A 1 -11.83 -4.92 -1.08
N TYR A 2 -13.13 -4.62 -0.85
CA TYR A 2 -14.09 -4.37 -1.97
C TYR A 2 -13.67 -3.19 -2.88
N ALA A 3 -13.13 -2.12 -2.31
CA ALA A 3 -12.60 -0.99 -3.06
C ALA A 3 -11.49 -1.38 -4.04
N MET A 4 -10.59 -2.30 -3.66
CA MET A 4 -9.50 -2.79 -4.53
C MET A 4 -10.05 -3.49 -5.77
N TYR A 5 -11.06 -4.35 -5.59
CA TYR A 5 -11.77 -5.01 -6.70
C TYR A 5 -12.41 -3.99 -7.64
N GLN A 6 -13.21 -3.07 -7.11
CA GLN A 6 -13.92 -2.07 -7.92
C GLN A 6 -12.96 -1.14 -8.67
N ALA A 7 -11.92 -0.65 -7.99
CA ALA A 7 -10.93 0.23 -8.58
C ALA A 7 -10.17 -0.48 -9.69
N THR A 8 -9.73 -1.72 -9.47
CA THR A 8 -9.02 -2.52 -10.48
C THR A 8 -9.89 -2.80 -11.69
N GLN A 9 -11.16 -3.20 -11.47
CA GLN A 9 -12.12 -3.40 -12.55
C GLN A 9 -12.32 -2.12 -13.35
N TYR A 10 -12.53 -0.99 -12.67
CA TYR A 10 -12.73 0.31 -13.31
C TYR A 10 -11.53 0.73 -14.15
N VAL A 11 -10.31 0.72 -13.60
CA VAL A 11 -9.12 1.19 -14.34
C VAL A 11 -8.85 0.34 -15.58
N SER A 12 -9.13 -0.95 -15.51
CA SER A 12 -9.03 -1.87 -16.65
C SER A 12 -10.12 -1.57 -17.71
N GLN A 13 -11.40 -1.49 -17.31
CA GLN A 13 -12.52 -1.25 -18.23
C GLN A 13 -12.48 0.15 -18.88
N ALA A 14 -12.06 1.16 -18.13
CA ALA A 14 -11.91 2.52 -18.63
C ALA A 14 -10.59 2.74 -19.39
N ASN A 15 -9.74 1.70 -19.50
CA ASN A 15 -8.42 1.76 -20.14
C ASN A 15 -7.55 2.91 -19.59
N ILE A 16 -7.61 3.15 -18.27
CA ILE A 16 -6.74 4.13 -17.62
C ILE A 16 -5.32 3.61 -17.73
N GLU A 17 -4.42 4.41 -18.29
CA GLU A 17 -3.02 4.01 -18.50
C GLU A 17 -2.26 3.88 -17.17
N GLY A 18 -1.38 2.89 -17.06
CA GLY A 18 -0.44 2.76 -15.94
C GLY A 18 -0.61 1.49 -15.10
N ASP A 19 0.34 1.28 -14.21
CA ASP A 19 0.45 0.08 -13.39
C ASP A 19 -0.41 0.17 -12.11
N LEU A 20 -0.52 -0.95 -11.39
CA LEU A 20 -1.11 -1.03 -10.06
C LEU A 20 0.02 -0.94 -9.03
N VAL A 21 -0.17 -0.11 -8.00
CA VAL A 21 0.81 0.09 -6.93
C VAL A 21 0.15 -0.12 -5.57
N GLU A 22 0.81 -0.89 -4.72
CA GLU A 22 0.47 -1.05 -3.31
C GLU A 22 1.71 -0.81 -2.44
N CYS A 23 1.58 0.08 -1.46
CA CYS A 23 2.59 0.36 -0.44
C CYS A 23 2.08 -0.14 0.91
N GLY A 24 2.75 -1.16 1.48
CA GLY A 24 2.21 -1.99 2.56
C GLY A 24 1.39 -3.15 2.00
N VAL A 25 2.05 -4.29 1.80
CA VAL A 25 1.51 -5.46 1.10
C VAL A 25 1.13 -6.56 2.09
N TRP A 26 1.84 -6.66 3.21
CA TRP A 26 1.75 -7.77 4.16
C TRP A 26 1.77 -9.11 3.43
N LYS A 27 0.73 -9.94 3.54
CA LYS A 27 0.63 -11.25 2.87
C LYS A 27 0.19 -11.19 1.40
N GLY A 28 -0.08 -9.98 0.88
CA GLY A 28 -0.44 -9.75 -0.52
C GLY A 28 -1.93 -9.86 -0.85
N GLY A 29 -2.82 -10.02 0.13
CA GLY A 29 -4.24 -10.29 -0.13
C GLY A 29 -4.95 -9.25 -1.02
N SER A 30 -4.70 -7.96 -0.78
CA SER A 30 -5.25 -6.87 -1.60
C SER A 30 -4.68 -6.90 -3.03
N SER A 31 -3.36 -7.04 -3.19
CA SER A 31 -2.74 -7.21 -4.50
C SER A 31 -3.17 -8.49 -5.23
N MET A 32 -3.45 -9.59 -4.53
CA MET A 32 -4.02 -10.80 -5.13
C MET A 32 -5.42 -10.53 -5.69
N ILE A 33 -6.25 -9.73 -5.02
CA ILE A 33 -7.54 -9.28 -5.56
C ILE A 33 -7.32 -8.47 -6.84
N GLY A 34 -6.34 -7.57 -6.86
CA GLY A 34 -5.96 -6.83 -8.06
C GLY A 34 -5.60 -7.77 -9.23
N ALA A 35 -4.67 -8.69 -9.00
CA ALA A 35 -4.22 -9.67 -10.00
C ALA A 35 -5.37 -10.53 -10.55
N LEU A 36 -6.22 -11.08 -9.66
CA LEU A 36 -7.38 -11.89 -10.06
C LEU A 36 -8.43 -11.06 -10.81
N THR A 37 -8.61 -9.80 -10.45
CA THR A 37 -9.55 -8.90 -11.14
C THR A 37 -9.05 -8.57 -12.54
N LEU A 38 -7.75 -8.31 -12.70
CA LEU A 38 -7.12 -8.11 -14.01
C LEU A 38 -7.27 -9.35 -14.91
N LEU A 39 -7.04 -10.56 -14.38
CA LEU A 39 -7.32 -11.80 -15.11
C LEU A 39 -8.78 -11.90 -15.52
N GLN A 40 -9.72 -11.54 -14.65
CA GLN A 40 -11.15 -11.52 -14.98
C GLN A 40 -11.48 -10.53 -16.11
N GLN A 41 -10.73 -9.43 -16.22
CA GLN A 41 -10.85 -8.46 -17.31
C GLN A 41 -10.03 -8.84 -18.56
N SER A 42 -9.32 -9.97 -18.55
CA SER A 42 -8.37 -10.36 -19.61
C SER A 42 -7.28 -9.30 -19.85
N ASP A 43 -6.91 -8.54 -18.82
CA ASP A 43 -5.90 -7.51 -18.87
C ASP A 43 -4.62 -8.00 -18.20
N THR A 44 -3.62 -8.34 -19.00
CA THR A 44 -2.27 -8.74 -18.52
C THR A 44 -1.21 -7.70 -18.86
N SER A 45 -1.63 -6.49 -19.23
CA SER A 45 -0.74 -5.44 -19.69
C SER A 45 -0.08 -4.66 -18.56
N ARG A 46 -0.60 -4.80 -17.33
CA ARG A 46 -0.22 -3.99 -16.17
C ARG A 46 0.71 -4.75 -15.25
N LYS A 47 1.70 -4.07 -14.71
CA LYS A 47 2.49 -4.58 -13.61
C LYS A 47 1.82 -4.28 -12.27
N LEU A 48 2.13 -5.08 -11.27
CA LEU A 48 1.82 -4.82 -9.87
C LEU A 48 3.13 -4.52 -9.14
N TYR A 49 3.29 -3.28 -8.68
CA TYR A 49 4.39 -2.86 -7.84
C TYR A 49 3.97 -3.04 -6.37
N LEU A 50 4.76 -3.84 -5.66
CA LEU A 50 4.48 -4.33 -4.33
C LEU A 50 5.61 -3.82 -3.43
N TYR A 51 5.39 -2.71 -2.72
CA TYR A 51 6.37 -2.14 -1.80
C TYR A 51 6.08 -2.62 -0.39
N ASP A 52 7.04 -3.29 0.22
CA ASP A 52 6.97 -3.68 1.61
C ASP A 52 8.37 -3.89 2.17
N THR A 53 8.51 -3.76 3.49
CA THR A 53 9.71 -4.20 4.18
C THR A 53 9.96 -5.69 4.04
N TYR A 54 8.88 -6.50 3.91
CA TYR A 54 8.89 -7.96 4.04
C TYR A 54 9.58 -8.49 5.31
N ALA A 55 9.71 -7.62 6.30
CA ALA A 55 10.43 -7.82 7.55
C ALA A 55 9.59 -7.40 8.77
N GLY A 56 8.31 -7.08 8.56
CA GLY A 56 7.38 -6.64 9.59
C GLY A 56 7.32 -5.12 9.71
N MET A 57 6.39 -4.65 10.54
CA MET A 57 6.07 -3.23 10.66
C MET A 57 7.20 -2.43 11.34
N PRO A 58 7.62 -1.28 10.78
CA PRO A 58 8.44 -0.31 11.49
C PRO A 58 7.72 0.24 12.73
N PRO A 59 8.43 0.60 13.81
CA PRO A 59 7.81 1.23 14.96
C PRO A 59 7.20 2.59 14.61
N PRO A 60 6.10 3.00 15.27
CA PRO A 60 5.48 4.31 15.05
C PRO A 60 6.38 5.46 15.53
N GLU A 61 6.19 6.65 14.96
CA GLU A 61 6.87 7.87 15.41
C GLU A 61 6.03 8.70 16.39
N GLU A 62 6.63 9.72 17.01
CA GLU A 62 5.96 10.59 17.99
C GLU A 62 4.63 11.15 17.46
N ARG A 63 4.63 11.60 16.19
CA ARG A 63 3.45 12.17 15.52
C ARG A 63 2.31 11.16 15.32
N ASP A 64 2.64 9.88 15.19
CA ASP A 64 1.66 8.79 15.06
C ASP A 64 1.07 8.39 16.42
N THR A 65 1.74 8.74 17.52
CA THR A 65 1.31 8.41 18.90
C THR A 65 0.51 9.51 19.61
N GLU A 66 0.45 10.73 19.06
CA GLU A 66 -0.03 11.90 19.81
C GLU A 66 -1.54 11.89 20.15
N LEU A 67 -2.44 11.37 19.30
CA LEU A 67 -3.89 11.41 19.59
C LEU A 67 -4.67 10.32 18.84
N GLY A 68 -5.29 9.39 19.59
CA GLY A 68 -6.47 8.63 19.13
C GLY A 68 -6.36 7.12 19.10
N ILE A 69 -5.18 6.55 19.39
CA ILE A 69 -4.97 5.10 19.39
C ILE A 69 -4.82 4.49 20.81
N PRO A 70 -5.47 4.96 21.91
CA PRO A 70 -5.31 4.25 23.18
C PRO A 70 -5.70 2.77 23.06
N MET A 71 -6.78 2.44 22.32
CA MET A 71 -7.28 1.08 22.30
C MET A 71 -6.51 0.13 21.37
N PHE A 72 -6.12 0.57 20.17
CA PHE A 72 -5.30 -0.26 19.27
C PHE A 72 -3.85 -0.32 19.77
N GLN A 73 -3.27 0.77 20.28
CA GLN A 73 -1.91 0.75 20.83
C GLN A 73 -1.86 -0.05 22.13
N MET A 74 -2.80 0.13 23.07
CA MET A 74 -2.88 -0.73 24.26
C MET A 74 -3.20 -2.18 23.88
N GLY A 75 -4.07 -2.41 22.90
CA GLY A 75 -4.41 -3.75 22.42
C GLY A 75 -3.21 -4.46 21.80
N MET A 76 -2.39 -3.72 21.06
CA MET A 76 -1.22 -4.24 20.39
C MET A 76 -0.02 -4.39 21.33
N GLU A 77 0.19 -3.44 22.25
CA GLU A 77 1.12 -3.60 23.38
C GLU A 77 0.75 -4.80 24.25
N ALA A 78 -0.54 -4.99 24.54
CA ALA A 78 -1.01 -6.16 25.27
C ALA A 78 -0.79 -7.46 24.48
N LEU A 79 -0.99 -7.44 23.16
CA LEU A 79 -0.78 -8.60 22.29
C LEU A 79 0.71 -8.97 22.19
N VAL A 80 1.57 -7.98 21.93
CA VAL A 80 3.05 -8.08 21.94
C VAL A 80 3.53 -8.64 23.28
N SER A 81 3.04 -8.08 24.39
CA SER A 81 3.38 -8.55 25.74
C SER A 81 2.87 -9.97 26.02
N PHE A 82 1.67 -10.33 25.53
CA PHE A 82 1.08 -11.65 25.73
C PHE A 82 1.80 -12.73 24.91
N LEU A 83 2.14 -12.43 23.66
CA LEU A 83 2.81 -13.34 22.75
C LEU A 83 4.32 -13.41 22.98
N GLY A 84 4.90 -12.48 23.76
CA GLY A 84 6.35 -12.36 23.91
C GLY A 84 7.05 -12.00 22.58
N SER A 85 6.33 -11.33 21.69
CA SER A 85 6.76 -10.96 20.35
C SER A 85 6.99 -9.44 20.25
N SER A 86 7.48 -8.96 19.11
CA SER A 86 7.55 -7.55 18.76
C SER A 86 6.39 -7.13 17.84
N TYR A 87 6.19 -5.83 17.63
CA TYR A 87 5.25 -5.32 16.62
C TYR A 87 5.58 -5.87 15.22
N GLY A 88 6.87 -5.95 14.89
CA GLY A 88 7.35 -6.50 13.62
C GLY A 88 6.92 -7.95 13.42
N ASP A 89 6.97 -8.78 14.46
CA ASP A 89 6.65 -10.21 14.37
C ASP A 89 5.16 -10.48 14.08
N ILE A 90 4.26 -9.60 14.54
CA ILE A 90 2.81 -9.77 14.38
C ILE A 90 2.37 -9.49 12.94
N PHE A 91 3.00 -8.48 12.32
CA PHE A 91 2.74 -8.07 10.95
C PHE A 91 3.82 -8.55 9.97
N TYR A 92 4.57 -9.57 10.36
CA TYR A 92 5.60 -10.16 9.52
C TYR A 92 5.01 -11.01 8.40
N ALA A 93 5.50 -10.79 7.18
CA ALA A 93 5.32 -11.68 6.04
C ALA A 93 6.61 -11.63 5.20
N SER A 94 7.26 -12.77 5.02
CA SER A 94 8.50 -12.83 4.23
C SER A 94 8.26 -12.61 2.74
N LEU A 95 9.25 -12.07 2.02
CA LEU A 95 9.16 -11.89 0.56
C LEU A 95 8.81 -13.20 -0.16
N GLU A 96 9.35 -14.34 0.29
CA GLU A 96 9.08 -15.65 -0.30
C GLU A 96 7.62 -16.11 -0.08
N GLU A 97 7.04 -15.82 1.08
CA GLU A 97 5.62 -16.08 1.35
C GLU A 97 4.74 -15.24 0.41
N VAL A 98 5.02 -13.94 0.31
CA VAL A 98 4.26 -13.02 -0.56
C VAL A 98 4.42 -13.41 -2.02
N ARG A 99 5.63 -13.77 -2.47
CA ARG A 99 5.89 -14.27 -3.81
C ARG A 99 5.04 -15.50 -4.09
N THR A 100 5.04 -16.48 -3.19
CA THR A 100 4.22 -17.70 -3.31
C THR A 100 2.73 -17.36 -3.44
N ASN A 101 2.22 -16.48 -2.58
CA ASN A 101 0.83 -16.03 -2.61
C ASN A 101 0.48 -15.35 -3.93
N MET A 102 1.27 -14.39 -4.38
CA MET A 102 1.04 -13.67 -5.65
C MET A 102 1.08 -14.60 -6.86
N HIS A 103 2.05 -15.53 -6.90
CA HIS A 103 2.17 -16.49 -8.01
C HIS A 103 0.99 -17.48 -8.05
N SER A 104 0.37 -17.78 -6.90
CA SER A 104 -0.82 -18.64 -6.84
C SER A 104 -2.04 -18.08 -7.58
N THR A 105 -2.07 -16.78 -7.88
CA THR A 105 -3.17 -16.13 -8.61
C THR A 105 -3.22 -16.53 -10.09
N GLY A 106 -2.10 -16.99 -10.66
CA GLY A 106 -1.95 -17.28 -12.08
C GLY A 106 -1.73 -16.06 -12.97
N TYR A 107 -1.58 -14.86 -12.40
CA TYR A 107 -1.17 -13.67 -13.16
C TYR A 107 0.29 -13.81 -13.63
N PRO A 108 0.69 -13.24 -14.79
CA PRO A 108 2.02 -13.44 -15.33
C PRO A 108 3.13 -13.09 -14.31
N PRO A 109 4.04 -14.03 -13.98
CA PRO A 109 5.07 -13.81 -12.96
C PRO A 109 5.94 -12.58 -13.21
N ASP A 110 6.25 -12.29 -14.47
CA ASP A 110 7.07 -11.14 -14.89
C ASP A 110 6.37 -9.78 -14.69
N ASN A 111 5.07 -9.79 -14.39
CA ASN A 111 4.31 -8.58 -14.08
C ASN A 111 4.33 -8.22 -12.59
N PHE A 112 4.92 -9.05 -11.73
CA PHE A 112 5.10 -8.69 -10.32
C PHE A 112 6.44 -8.02 -10.08
N VAL A 113 6.41 -6.80 -9.56
CA VAL A 113 7.60 -6.06 -9.13
C VAL A 113 7.59 -5.97 -7.61
N PHE A 114 8.33 -6.85 -6.96
CA PHE A 114 8.51 -6.83 -5.50
C PHE A 114 9.64 -5.87 -5.15
N VAL A 115 9.37 -4.91 -4.28
CA VAL A 115 10.33 -3.90 -3.84
C VAL A 115 10.51 -4.04 -2.34
N GLU A 116 11.62 -4.67 -1.95
CA GLU A 116 11.96 -4.95 -0.55
C GLU A 116 12.64 -3.76 0.11
N GLY A 117 12.07 -3.30 1.22
CA GLY A 117 12.60 -2.24 2.06
C GLY A 117 11.53 -1.25 2.47
N LYS A 118 11.91 -0.29 3.31
CA LYS A 118 11.04 0.84 3.64
C LYS A 118 10.76 1.66 2.39
N VAL A 119 9.57 2.23 2.28
CA VAL A 119 9.20 3.08 1.13
C VAL A 119 10.11 4.30 1.02
N GLU A 120 10.56 4.83 2.16
CA GLU A 120 11.49 5.95 2.27
C GLU A 120 12.88 5.64 1.71
N ASP A 121 13.30 4.37 1.76
CA ASP A 121 14.60 3.91 1.29
C ASP A 121 14.54 3.45 -0.18
N THR A 122 13.37 3.04 -0.66
CA THR A 122 13.20 2.38 -1.97
C THR A 122 12.60 3.30 -3.04
N ILE A 123 11.78 4.27 -2.64
CA ILE A 123 11.20 5.29 -3.50
C ILE A 123 12.03 6.57 -3.33
N PRO A 124 12.45 7.25 -4.43
CA PRO A 124 11.99 7.09 -5.82
C PRO A 124 12.82 6.12 -6.68
N GLY A 125 13.66 5.26 -6.09
CA GLY A 125 14.59 4.39 -6.83
C GLY A 125 13.92 3.42 -7.81
N ILE A 126 12.92 2.67 -7.34
CA ILE A 126 12.11 1.76 -8.17
C ILE A 126 10.68 2.26 -8.17
N ILE A 127 10.20 2.83 -9.28
CA ILE A 127 8.82 3.32 -9.45
C ILE A 127 8.31 3.08 -10.87
N PRO A 128 7.00 2.89 -11.07
CA PRO A 128 6.42 2.84 -12.42
C PRO A 128 6.47 4.20 -13.11
N ASP A 129 6.41 4.22 -14.43
CA ASP A 129 6.33 5.47 -15.20
C ASP A 129 4.98 6.17 -15.00
N LYS A 130 3.89 5.40 -15.04
CA LYS A 130 2.50 5.83 -14.83
C LYS A 130 1.77 4.86 -13.93
N ILE A 131 0.85 5.39 -13.13
CA ILE A 131 0.05 4.62 -12.18
C ILE A 131 -1.42 4.77 -12.54
N SER A 132 -2.16 3.68 -12.62
CA SER A 132 -3.61 3.71 -12.82
C SER A 132 -4.38 3.55 -11.50
N LEU A 133 -3.81 2.81 -10.57
CA LEU A 133 -4.33 2.58 -9.22
C LEU A 133 -3.18 2.62 -8.21
N LEU A 134 -3.25 3.55 -7.27
CA LEU A 134 -2.32 3.72 -6.16
C LEU A 134 -3.04 3.40 -4.85
N ARG A 135 -2.59 2.39 -4.11
CA ARG A 135 -3.07 2.07 -2.75
C ARG A 135 -1.97 2.31 -1.73
N LEU A 136 -2.24 3.18 -0.77
CA LEU A 136 -1.35 3.48 0.36
C LEU A 136 -1.92 2.82 1.64
N ASP A 137 -1.10 2.00 2.28
CA ASP A 137 -1.44 1.11 3.42
C ASP A 137 -0.21 0.90 4.32
N SER A 138 0.53 1.97 4.60
CA SER A 138 1.75 1.95 5.40
C SER A 138 1.58 2.54 6.80
N ASP A 139 0.33 2.83 7.20
CA ASP A 139 -0.14 3.28 8.53
C ASP A 139 0.37 4.65 9.02
N TRP A 140 1.65 4.97 8.80
CA TRP A 140 2.37 6.07 9.43
C TRP A 140 2.41 7.34 8.59
N TYR A 141 2.59 8.47 9.28
CA TYR A 141 2.69 9.78 8.65
C TYR A 141 3.83 9.83 7.61
N GLN A 142 5.04 9.41 8.02
CA GLN A 142 6.24 9.59 7.19
C GLN A 142 6.14 8.79 5.89
N SER A 143 5.77 7.52 5.98
CA SER A 143 5.60 6.63 4.83
C SER A 143 4.48 7.13 3.90
N THR A 144 3.31 7.45 4.45
CA THR A 144 2.18 7.98 3.67
C THR A 144 2.56 9.27 2.92
N TYR A 145 3.24 10.20 3.60
CA TYR A 145 3.64 11.46 2.99
C TYR A 145 4.69 11.25 1.88
N HIS A 146 5.69 10.41 2.13
CA HIS A 146 6.75 10.06 1.18
C HIS A 146 6.20 9.40 -0.08
N GLU A 147 5.26 8.47 0.09
CA GLU A 147 4.54 7.81 -1.00
C GLU A 147 3.75 8.81 -1.84
N LEU A 148 3.00 9.72 -1.21
CA LEU A 148 2.26 10.77 -1.91
C LEU A 148 3.19 11.70 -2.69
N GLU A 149 4.31 12.13 -2.09
CA GLU A 149 5.27 13.02 -2.75
C GLU A 149 5.80 12.45 -4.06
N HIS A 150 6.08 11.15 -4.10
CA HIS A 150 6.75 10.53 -5.23
C HIS A 150 5.84 9.76 -6.20
N LEU A 151 4.74 9.18 -5.71
CA LEU A 151 3.85 8.32 -6.51
C LEU A 151 2.60 9.05 -7.00
N TYR A 152 2.02 9.96 -6.20
CA TYR A 152 0.80 10.67 -6.62
C TYR A 152 0.97 11.47 -7.92
N PRO A 153 2.10 12.17 -8.18
CA PRO A 153 2.31 12.88 -9.45
C PRO A 153 2.31 11.98 -10.70
N ARG A 154 2.43 10.66 -10.51
CA ARG A 154 2.44 9.65 -11.57
C ARG A 154 1.08 9.00 -11.78
N LEU A 155 0.11 9.30 -10.91
CA LEU A 155 -1.25 8.83 -11.07
C LEU A 155 -1.85 9.44 -12.33
N SER A 156 -2.23 8.59 -13.27
CA SER A 156 -2.85 8.98 -14.52
C SER A 156 -4.17 9.69 -14.26
N ASN A 157 -4.53 10.62 -15.14
CA ASN A 157 -5.85 11.25 -15.11
C ASN A 157 -6.95 10.18 -15.18
N GLY A 158 -7.90 10.25 -14.25
CA GLY A 158 -8.96 9.25 -14.11
C GLY A 158 -8.52 7.99 -13.36
N GLY A 159 -7.27 7.90 -12.91
CA GLY A 159 -6.78 6.88 -11.99
C GLY A 159 -7.36 7.01 -10.59
N VAL A 160 -7.14 5.99 -9.78
CA VAL A 160 -7.72 5.88 -8.44
C VAL A 160 -6.62 5.89 -7.38
N LEU A 161 -6.77 6.75 -6.37
CA LEU A 161 -5.99 6.72 -5.14
C LEU A 161 -6.86 6.10 -4.04
N ILE A 162 -6.35 5.08 -3.36
CA ILE A 162 -6.94 4.47 -2.17
C ILE A 162 -5.99 4.78 -1.00
N ILE A 163 -6.53 5.38 0.06
CA ILE A 163 -5.85 5.51 1.35
C ILE A 163 -6.56 4.59 2.33
N ASP A 164 -5.94 3.49 2.75
CA ASP A 164 -6.58 2.51 3.64
C ASP A 164 -6.80 3.10 5.04
N ASP A 165 -5.80 3.84 5.51
CA ASP A 165 -5.63 4.24 6.90
C ASP A 165 -6.19 5.62 7.27
N TYR A 166 -6.78 6.33 6.31
CA TYR A 166 -7.21 7.73 6.48
C TYR A 166 -8.17 7.94 7.67
N GLY A 167 -9.02 6.95 7.94
CA GLY A 167 -9.98 6.99 9.06
C GLY A 167 -9.49 6.32 10.34
N ALA A 168 -8.39 5.56 10.28
CA ALA A 168 -7.90 4.72 11.36
C ALA A 168 -6.68 5.31 12.07
N PHE A 169 -5.76 5.91 11.30
CA PHE A 169 -4.50 6.43 11.81
C PHE A 169 -4.39 7.94 11.55
N LYS A 170 -4.24 8.70 12.64
CA LYS A 170 -4.11 10.16 12.57
C LYS A 170 -2.88 10.57 11.75
N GLY A 171 -1.78 9.82 11.84
CA GLY A 171 -0.57 10.05 11.06
C GLY A 171 -0.83 10.02 9.55
N SER A 172 -1.39 8.91 9.06
CA SER A 172 -1.81 8.77 7.66
C SER A 172 -2.77 9.89 7.22
N LYS A 173 -3.77 10.21 8.04
CA LYS A 173 -4.70 11.32 7.76
C LYS A 173 -3.98 12.66 7.62
N ASP A 174 -3.14 13.01 8.60
CA ASP A 174 -2.43 14.29 8.61
C ASP A 174 -1.49 14.41 7.42
N ALA A 175 -0.84 13.31 7.01
CA ALA A 175 0.01 13.26 5.82
C ALA A 175 -0.78 13.57 4.55
N VAL A 176 -1.93 12.92 4.38
CA VAL A 176 -2.84 13.15 3.25
C VAL A 176 -3.35 14.60 3.25
N ASP A 177 -3.92 15.06 4.35
CA ASP A 177 -4.50 16.41 4.47
C ASP A 177 -3.43 17.48 4.21
N GLN A 178 -2.21 17.27 4.72
CA GLN A 178 -1.09 18.17 4.50
C GLN A 178 -0.66 18.18 3.03
N TYR A 179 -0.42 17.02 2.42
CA TYR A 179 0.04 16.93 1.04
C TYR A 179 -0.94 17.60 0.07
N PHE A 180 -2.23 17.26 0.13
CA PHE A 180 -3.22 17.80 -0.81
C PHE A 180 -3.44 19.32 -0.62
N ARG A 181 -3.35 19.82 0.61
CA ARG A 181 -3.36 21.26 0.89
C ARG A 181 -2.17 21.97 0.25
N GLU A 182 -0.96 21.40 0.34
CA GLU A 182 0.25 21.97 -0.26
C GLU A 182 0.19 21.95 -1.80
N GLN A 183 -0.42 20.92 -2.39
CA GLN A 183 -0.66 20.83 -3.83
C GLN A 183 -1.84 21.68 -4.33
N ASN A 184 -2.56 22.38 -3.45
CA ASN A 184 -3.78 23.14 -3.77
C ASN A 184 -4.88 22.29 -4.43
N ILE A 185 -4.99 21.03 -4.02
CA ILE A 185 -6.03 20.10 -4.47
C ILE A 185 -7.08 20.02 -3.38
N THR A 186 -8.35 20.15 -3.77
CA THR A 186 -9.48 20.01 -2.84
C THR A 186 -9.88 18.55 -2.75
N LEU A 187 -9.86 17.99 -1.54
CA LEU A 187 -10.36 16.65 -1.21
C LEU A 187 -11.89 16.61 -1.11
#